data_AF-A0A2V6KIY4-F1
#
_entry.id   AF-A0A2V6KIY4-F1
#
_cell.length_a   1.000
_cell.length_b   1.000
_cell.length_c   1.000
_cell.angle_alpha   90.00
_cell.angle_beta   90.00
_cell.angle_gamma   90.00
#
_symmetry.space_group_name_H-M   'P 1'
#
loop_
_entity.id
_entity.type
_entity.pdbx_description
1 polymer ?
#
loop_
_entity_poly.entity_id
_entity_poly.type
_entity_poly.pdbx_seq_one_letter_code
_entity_poly.pdbx_strand_id
1 'polypeptide(L)'
;DLPEVSLVCILDADKEGFLRSQTSLIQTAGRAARHVNGEVVLFADQVTQSMQALISISEYRRAKQMEYNEKHGITPQTVRRAVQESLHTILRGREIAASVVQEAGGDFNVTELLRELEEEMQEASANLEFERAALLRDQIMEVKSGAGISKIEPKRRPVKYSSRGRGTPRRRSRV
;
A
#
# COMPACT_ATOMS: atom_id res chain seq x y z
N ASP A 1 8.80 -3.26 -0.31
CA ASP A 1 9.32 -1.92 -0.66
C ASP A 1 9.25 -1.69 -2.15
N LEU A 2 8.88 -0.46 -2.52
CA LEU A 2 8.57 -0.04 -3.89
C LEU A 2 9.57 1.08 -4.27
N PRO A 3 10.44 0.88 -5.28
CA PRO A 3 11.40 1.91 -5.71
C PRO A 3 10.72 3.15 -6.33
N GLU A 4 9.43 3.07 -6.64
CA GLU A 4 8.62 4.16 -7.22
C GLU A 4 8.17 5.19 -6.18
N VAL A 5 8.25 4.86 -4.88
CA VAL A 5 7.77 5.73 -3.80
C VAL A 5 8.82 6.81 -3.53
N SER A 6 8.53 8.05 -3.94
CA SER A 6 9.39 9.21 -3.70
C SER A 6 9.06 9.98 -2.42
N LEU A 7 7.84 9.86 -1.89
CA LEU A 7 7.39 10.65 -0.73
C LEU A 7 6.68 9.75 0.29
N VAL A 8 7.07 9.91 1.55
CA VAL A 8 6.40 9.27 2.69
C VAL A 8 5.92 10.34 3.66
N CYS A 9 4.60 10.43 3.85
CA CYS A 9 4.00 11.35 4.82
C CYS A 9 3.62 10.58 6.10
N ILE A 10 4.11 11.03 7.25
CA ILE A 10 3.73 10.49 8.56
C ILE A 10 2.85 11.52 9.26
N LEU A 11 1.55 11.23 9.29
CA LEU A 11 0.55 12.03 10.01
C LEU A 11 0.64 11.77 11.51
N ASP A 12 0.33 12.78 12.32
CA ASP A 12 0.36 12.70 13.79
C ASP A 12 1.70 12.11 14.30
N ALA A 13 2.81 12.64 13.77
CA ALA A 13 4.14 12.12 14.07
C ALA A 13 4.56 12.33 15.54
N ASP A 14 3.94 13.29 16.22
CA ASP A 14 4.16 13.62 17.63
C ASP A 14 3.35 12.76 18.62
N LYS A 15 2.42 11.95 18.13
CA LYS A 15 1.58 11.09 18.99
C LYS A 15 2.34 9.82 19.37
N GLU A 16 3.12 9.92 20.44
CA GLU A 16 3.93 8.81 20.93
C GLU A 16 3.09 7.54 21.22
N GLY A 17 3.72 6.39 21.01
CA GLY A 17 3.09 5.08 21.09
C GLY A 17 3.78 4.10 20.15
N PHE A 18 3.24 2.89 20.01
CA PHE A 18 3.87 1.84 19.21
C PHE A 18 4.18 2.28 17.76
N LEU A 19 3.22 2.95 17.10
CA LEU A 19 3.33 3.38 15.70
C LEU A 19 4.24 4.61 15.48
N ARG A 20 4.61 5.32 16.55
CA ARG A 20 5.46 6.53 16.52
C ARG A 20 6.70 6.40 17.40
N SER A 21 7.00 5.18 17.83
CA SER A 21 8.27 4.85 18.46
C SER A 21 9.41 5.09 17.47
N GLN A 22 10.60 5.35 18.02
CA GLN A 22 11.82 5.53 17.24
C GLN A 22 12.02 4.46 16.15
N THR A 23 11.81 3.19 16.49
CA THR A 23 11.98 2.07 15.54
C THR A 23 10.95 2.11 14.42
N SER A 24 9.67 2.35 14.76
CA SER A 24 8.59 2.48 13.78
C SER A 24 8.80 3.65 12.82
N LEU A 25 9.17 4.82 13.34
CA LEU A 25 9.46 6.01 12.53
C LEU A 25 10.60 5.76 11.54
N ILE A 26 11.69 5.13 11.99
CA ILE A 26 12.84 4.76 11.13
C ILE A 26 12.42 3.78 10.04
N GLN A 27 11.63 2.76 10.37
CA GLN A 27 11.17 1.78 9.38
C GLN A 27 10.23 2.40 8.34
N THR A 28 9.30 3.26 8.77
CA THR A 28 8.39 3.96 7.86
C THR A 28 9.15 4.92 6.96
N ALA A 29 10.06 5.73 7.51
CA ALA A 29 10.91 6.64 6.75
C ALA A 29 11.81 5.91 5.74
N GLY A 30 12.31 4.73 6.11
CA GLY A 30 13.14 3.89 5.24
C GLY A 30 12.48 3.47 3.93
N ARG A 31 11.14 3.55 3.83
CA ARG A 31 10.43 3.28 2.57
C ARG A 31 10.78 4.28 1.46
N ALA A 32 11.09 5.53 1.81
CA ALA A 32 11.50 6.56 0.85
C ALA A 32 12.95 6.39 0.36
N ALA A 33 13.79 5.65 1.10
CA ALA A 33 15.23 5.56 0.83
C ALA A 33 15.60 4.79 -0.45
N ARG A 34 14.62 4.20 -1.14
CA ARG A 34 14.83 3.48 -2.41
C ARG A 34 14.71 4.36 -3.65
N HIS A 35 14.31 5.61 -3.47
CA HIS A 35 14.14 6.58 -4.55
C HIS A 35 15.22 7.68 -4.45
N VAL A 36 15.78 8.11 -5.58
CA VAL A 36 16.81 9.16 -5.63
C VAL A 36 16.34 10.48 -5.00
N ASN A 37 15.07 10.83 -5.22
CA ASN A 37 14.41 11.99 -4.63
C ASN A 37 13.51 11.57 -3.45
N GLY A 38 13.93 10.57 -2.68
CA GLY A 38 13.20 10.08 -1.52
C GLY A 38 13.08 11.15 -0.44
N GLU A 39 11.86 11.51 -0.06
CA GLU A 39 11.54 12.50 0.95
C GLU A 39 10.57 11.95 2.00
N VAL A 40 10.72 12.41 3.25
CA VAL A 40 9.85 12.05 4.37
C VAL A 40 9.37 13.33 5.03
N VAL A 41 8.05 13.49 5.13
CA VAL A 41 7.40 14.64 5.77
C VAL A 41 6.71 14.18 7.05
N LEU A 42 7.09 14.78 8.17
CA LEU A 42 6.50 14.51 9.48
C LEU A 42 5.51 15.64 9.82
N PHE A 43 4.22 15.32 9.91
CA PHE A 43 3.21 16.27 10.37
C PHE A 43 3.07 16.15 11.89
N ALA A 44 3.45 17.19 12.60
CA ALA A 44 3.52 17.22 14.06
C ALA A 44 3.45 18.66 14.58
N ASP A 45 2.88 18.83 15.78
CA ASP A 45 2.91 20.13 16.47
C ASP A 45 4.23 20.34 17.22
N GLN A 46 4.84 19.24 17.70
CA GLN A 46 6.06 19.25 18.50
C GLN A 46 7.03 18.17 18.06
N VAL A 47 8.33 18.42 18.21
CA VAL A 47 9.38 17.43 17.94
C VAL A 47 9.56 16.55 19.18
N THR A 48 9.22 15.27 19.07
CA THR A 48 9.41 14.27 20.14
C THR A 48 10.83 13.70 20.15
N GLN A 49 11.19 12.99 21.23
CA GLN A 49 12.50 12.31 21.30
C GLN A 49 12.65 11.25 20.20
N SER A 50 11.57 10.53 19.88
CA SER A 50 11.55 9.55 18.79
C SER A 50 11.78 10.19 17.42
N MET A 51 11.20 11.37 17.18
CA MET A 51 11.43 12.14 15.95
C MET A 51 12.86 12.67 15.89
N GLN A 52 13.38 13.21 16.99
CA GLN A 52 14.76 13.69 17.06
C GLN A 52 15.75 12.56 16.75
N ALA A 53 15.52 11.36 17.30
CA ALA A 53 16.34 10.19 17.02
C ALA A 53 16.27 9.78 15.54
N LEU A 54 15.09 9.82 14.91
CA LEU A 54 14.92 9.59 13.47
C LEU A 54 15.74 10.59 12.63
N ILE A 55 15.65 11.88 12.95
CA ILE A 55 16.34 12.94 12.19
C ILE A 55 17.85 12.73 12.29
N SER A 56 18.36 12.60 13.51
CA SER A 56 19.80 12.47 13.77
C SER A 56 20.41 11.21 13.14
N ILE A 57 19.74 10.06 13.19
CA ILE A 57 20.25 8.85 12.52
C ILE A 57 20.20 8.97 10.99
N SER A 58 19.19 9.65 10.45
CA SER A 58 19.03 9.85 9.00
C SER A 58 20.12 10.78 8.47
N GLU A 59 20.38 11.90 9.14
CA GLU A 59 21.45 12.83 8.80
C GLU A 59 22.82 12.17 8.88
N TYR A 60 23.10 11.44 9.97
CA TYR A 60 24.34 10.70 10.14
C TYR A 60 24.58 9.71 8.99
N ARG A 61 23.57 8.90 8.65
CA ARG A 61 23.68 7.92 7.55
C ARG A 61 23.84 8.60 6.20
N ARG A 62 23.08 9.66 5.93
CA ARG A 62 23.15 10.41 4.67
C ARG A 62 24.53 11.06 4.49
N ALA A 63 25.08 11.67 5.53
CA ALA A 63 26.42 12.25 5.50
C ALA A 63 27.48 11.21 5.14
N LYS A 64 27.43 10.03 5.77
CA LYS A 64 28.35 8.92 5.46
C LYS A 64 28.20 8.40 4.04
N GLN A 65 26.98 8.32 3.52
CA GLN A 65 26.71 7.90 2.15
C GLN A 65 27.23 8.94 1.14
N MET A 66 27.03 10.23 1.38
CA MET A 66 27.55 11.29 0.52
C MET A 66 29.08 11.30 0.49
N GLU A 67 29.73 11.19 1.66
CA GLU A 67 31.19 11.09 1.78
C GLU A 67 31.74 9.89 1.00
N TYR A 68 31.08 8.73 1.11
CA TYR A 68 31.45 7.53 0.37
C TYR A 68 31.27 7.71 -1.14
N ASN A 69 30.13 8.27 -1.55
CA ASN A 69 29.82 8.50 -2.96
C ASN A 69 30.82 9.46 -3.62
N GLU A 70 31.17 10.55 -2.95
CA GLU A 70 32.17 11.52 -3.43
C GLU A 70 33.54 10.87 -3.59
N LYS A 71 33.99 10.12 -2.57
CA LYS A 71 35.28 9.40 -2.60
C LYS A 71 35.39 8.37 -3.73
N HIS A 72 34.27 7.79 -4.16
CA HIS A 72 34.23 6.72 -5.16
C HIS A 72 33.63 7.15 -6.50
N GLY A 73 33.26 8.43 -6.67
CA GLY A 73 32.61 8.93 -7.88
C GLY A 73 31.24 8.30 -8.18
N ILE A 74 30.50 7.88 -7.15
CA ILE A 74 29.20 7.21 -7.31
C ILE A 74 28.10 8.27 -7.43
N THR A 75 27.33 8.22 -8.52
CA THR A 75 26.13 9.04 -8.67
C THR A 75 24.90 8.21 -8.26
N PRO A 76 24.07 8.67 -7.29
CA PRO A 76 22.86 7.95 -6.89
C PRO A 76 21.90 7.75 -8.06
N GLN A 77 21.40 6.52 -8.20
CA GLN A 77 20.41 6.16 -9.22
C GLN A 77 19.30 5.33 -8.58
N THR A 78 18.05 5.55 -9.01
CA THR A 78 16.91 4.73 -8.58
C THR A 78 17.01 3.34 -9.23
N VAL A 79 16.76 2.30 -8.45
CA VAL A 79 16.72 0.92 -8.94
C VAL A 79 15.51 0.73 -9.86
N ARG A 80 15.76 0.52 -11.16
CA ARG A 80 14.72 0.13 -12.12
C ARG A 80 14.52 -1.37 -12.06
N ARG A 81 13.36 -1.82 -11.57
CA ARG A 81 12.92 -3.21 -11.77
C ARG A 81 12.24 -3.31 -13.12
N ALA A 82 12.56 -4.37 -13.88
CA ALA A 82 11.81 -4.68 -15.10
C ALA A 82 10.35 -4.90 -14.71
N VAL A 83 9.46 -4.03 -15.18
CA VAL A 83 8.04 -4.28 -15.15
C VAL A 83 7.84 -5.59 -15.92
N GLN A 84 7.17 -6.57 -15.32
CA GLN A 84 6.93 -7.87 -15.96
C GLN A 84 6.31 -7.64 -17.35
N GLU A 85 7.04 -8.03 -18.38
CA GLU A 85 6.80 -7.73 -19.81
C GLU A 85 5.55 -8.45 -20.37
N SER A 86 4.90 -9.30 -19.57
CA SER A 86 3.72 -10.10 -19.94
C SER A 86 2.45 -9.28 -20.19
N LEU A 87 2.39 -8.02 -19.78
CA LEU A 87 1.21 -7.16 -19.97
C LEU A 87 1.09 -6.57 -21.39
N HIS A 88 2.17 -6.49 -22.16
CA HIS A 88 2.16 -5.77 -23.44
C HIS A 88 1.67 -6.62 -24.63
N THR A 89 1.77 -7.95 -24.56
CA THR A 89 1.43 -8.85 -25.68
C THR A 89 -0.08 -9.04 -25.86
N ILE A 90 -0.88 -8.91 -24.79
CA ILE A 90 -2.33 -9.18 -24.79
C ILE A 90 -3.12 -8.02 -25.43
N LEU A 91 -2.60 -6.78 -25.40
CA LEU A 91 -3.29 -5.61 -25.94
C LEU A 91 -3.52 -5.66 -27.47
N ARG A 92 -2.73 -6.44 -28.22
CA ARG A 92 -2.92 -6.60 -29.68
C ARG A 92 -4.06 -7.55 -30.08
N GLY A 93 -4.49 -8.46 -29.19
CA GLY A 93 -5.61 -9.36 -29.49
C GLY A 93 -7.00 -8.72 -29.36
N ARG A 94 -7.05 -7.49 -28.85
CA ARG A 94 -8.25 -6.85 -28.29
C ARG A 94 -9.15 -6.14 -29.30
N GLU A 95 -8.76 -6.03 -30.57
CA GLU A 95 -9.57 -5.34 -31.60
C GLU A 95 -10.74 -6.19 -32.15
N ILE A 96 -10.76 -7.51 -31.90
CA ILE A 96 -11.75 -8.42 -32.53
C ILE A 96 -12.99 -8.64 -31.64
N ALA A 97 -12.93 -8.41 -30.33
CA ALA A 97 -13.97 -8.85 -29.37
C ALA A 97 -15.01 -7.78 -28.99
N ALA A 98 -14.91 -6.55 -29.51
CA ALA A 98 -15.72 -5.41 -29.07
C ALA A 98 -17.21 -5.42 -29.50
N SER A 99 -17.71 -6.48 -30.15
CA SER A 99 -19.03 -6.46 -30.81
C SER A 99 -20.18 -7.17 -30.07
N VAL A 100 -19.98 -7.78 -28.89
CA VAL A 100 -20.99 -8.71 -28.33
C VAL A 100 -21.69 -8.27 -27.03
N VAL A 101 -21.17 -7.32 -26.24
CA VAL A 101 -21.64 -7.11 -24.85
C VAL A 101 -22.53 -5.87 -24.66
N GLN A 102 -23.58 -5.69 -25.49
CA GLN A 102 -24.51 -4.55 -25.37
C GLN A 102 -25.97 -4.92 -25.01
N GLU A 103 -26.23 -6.03 -24.33
CA GLU A 103 -27.58 -6.34 -23.84
C GLU A 103 -27.57 -7.10 -22.50
N ALA A 104 -27.68 -6.39 -21.36
CA ALA A 104 -28.44 -6.80 -20.16
C ALA A 104 -28.23 -5.79 -19.02
N GLY A 105 -29.27 -5.01 -18.70
CA GLY A 105 -29.28 -4.10 -17.56
C GLY A 105 -29.53 -4.82 -16.24
N GLY A 106 -28.74 -4.46 -15.21
CA GLY A 106 -28.99 -4.85 -13.82
C GLY A 106 -27.76 -4.71 -12.92
N ASP A 107 -27.59 -3.55 -12.28
CA ASP A 107 -26.44 -3.23 -11.39
C ASP A 107 -26.21 -4.23 -10.24
N PHE A 108 -27.27 -4.93 -9.79
CA PHE A 108 -27.15 -5.90 -8.69
C PHE A 108 -26.43 -7.20 -9.09
N ASN A 109 -26.64 -7.69 -10.32
CA ASN A 109 -26.06 -8.96 -10.75
C ASN A 109 -24.55 -8.83 -11.02
N VAL A 110 -24.15 -7.69 -11.59
CA VAL A 110 -22.75 -7.36 -11.92
C VAL A 110 -21.87 -7.32 -10.66
N THR A 111 -22.37 -6.77 -9.56
CA THR A 111 -21.60 -6.71 -8.31
C THR A 111 -21.37 -8.06 -7.65
N GLU A 112 -22.34 -8.99 -7.73
CA GLU A 112 -22.17 -10.35 -7.19
C GLU A 112 -21.22 -11.16 -8.07
N LEU A 113 -21.38 -11.10 -9.39
CA LEU A 113 -20.49 -11.72 -10.36
C LEU A 113 -19.03 -11.26 -10.18
N LEU A 114 -18.81 -9.97 -9.97
CA LEU A 114 -17.47 -9.43 -9.70
C LEU A 114 -16.85 -9.97 -8.42
N ARG A 115 -17.64 -10.21 -7.38
CA ARG A 115 -17.15 -10.78 -6.12
C ARG A 115 -16.72 -12.23 -6.31
N GLU A 116 -17.51 -13.01 -7.04
CA GLU A 116 -17.20 -14.42 -7.33
C GLU A 116 -15.93 -14.55 -8.16
N LEU A 117 -15.80 -13.76 -9.24
CA LEU A 117 -14.59 -13.73 -10.06
C LEU A 117 -13.35 -13.29 -9.26
N GLU A 118 -13.49 -12.32 -8.35
CA GLU A 118 -12.40 -11.88 -7.47
C GLU A 118 -11.98 -12.99 -6.47
N GLU A 119 -12.93 -13.75 -5.93
CA GLU A 119 -12.66 -14.90 -5.05
C GLU A 119 -11.94 -16.03 -5.82
N GLU A 120 -12.41 -16.39 -7.02
CA GLU A 120 -11.76 -17.39 -7.87
C GLU A 120 -10.36 -16.97 -8.32
N MET A 121 -10.16 -15.69 -8.63
CA MET A 121 -8.84 -15.17 -9.01
C MET A 121 -7.86 -15.28 -7.84
N GLN A 122 -8.31 -14.99 -6.62
CA GLN A 122 -7.49 -15.13 -5.41
C GLN A 122 -7.14 -16.60 -5.14
N GLU A 123 -8.09 -17.51 -5.31
CA GLU A 123 -7.86 -18.95 -5.15
C GLU A 123 -6.88 -19.49 -6.20
N ALA A 124 -7.05 -19.14 -7.47
CA ALA A 124 -6.12 -19.48 -8.54
C ALA A 124 -4.71 -18.92 -8.28
N SER A 125 -4.61 -17.69 -7.78
CA SER A 125 -3.33 -17.09 -7.41
C SER A 125 -2.69 -17.78 -6.20
N ALA A 126 -3.48 -18.26 -5.23
CA ALA A 126 -2.99 -19.00 -4.08
C ALA A 126 -2.48 -20.39 -4.48
N ASN A 127 -3.12 -21.02 -5.48
CA ASN A 127 -2.75 -22.32 -6.04
C ASN A 127 -1.64 -22.24 -7.12
N LEU A 128 -1.06 -21.06 -7.35
CA LEU A 128 -0.02 -20.81 -8.37
C LEU A 128 -0.48 -21.04 -9.82
N GLU A 129 -1.79 -21.02 -10.08
CA GLU A 129 -2.41 -21.13 -11.39
C GLU A 129 -2.46 -19.76 -12.09
N PHE A 130 -1.28 -19.21 -12.39
CA PHE A 130 -1.16 -17.82 -12.85
C PHE A 130 -1.85 -17.52 -14.19
N GLU A 131 -1.92 -18.51 -15.09
CA GLU A 131 -2.64 -18.37 -16.36
C GLU A 131 -4.15 -18.18 -16.11
N ARG A 132 -4.71 -18.97 -15.20
CA ARG A 132 -6.12 -18.87 -14.81
C ARG A 132 -6.41 -17.57 -14.07
N ALA A 133 -5.54 -17.16 -13.15
CA ALA A 133 -5.68 -15.88 -12.45
C ALA A 133 -5.60 -14.67 -13.41
N ALA A 134 -4.78 -14.74 -14.45
CA ALA A 134 -4.69 -13.70 -15.47
C ALA A 134 -5.98 -13.58 -16.30
N LEU A 135 -6.57 -14.73 -16.69
CA LEU A 135 -7.85 -14.75 -17.41
C LEU A 135 -8.98 -14.14 -16.55
N LEU A 136 -9.07 -14.53 -15.29
CA LEU A 136 -10.07 -14.01 -14.34
C LEU A 136 -9.91 -12.50 -14.10
N ARG A 137 -8.67 -12.00 -14.00
CA ARG A 137 -8.37 -10.56 -13.89
C ARG A 137 -8.89 -9.78 -15.09
N ASP A 138 -8.66 -10.30 -16.29
CA ASP A 138 -9.03 -9.62 -17.53
C ASP A 138 -10.57 -9.59 -17.70
N GLN A 139 -11.25 -10.66 -17.31
CA GLN A 139 -12.72 -10.72 -17.22
C GLN A 139 -13.29 -9.71 -16.20
N ILE A 140 -12.70 -9.61 -15.00
CA ILE A 140 -13.08 -8.62 -13.98
C ILE A 140 -12.95 -7.19 -14.54
N MET A 141 -11.88 -6.92 -15.31
CA MET A 141 -11.64 -5.61 -15.90
C MET A 141 -12.68 -5.28 -16.98
N GLU A 142 -13.04 -6.25 -17.81
CA GLU A 142 -14.07 -6.12 -18.84
C GLU A 142 -15.45 -5.83 -18.23
N VAL A 143 -15.84 -6.60 -17.22
CA VAL A 143 -17.12 -6.42 -16.52
C VAL A 143 -17.17 -5.06 -15.81
N LYS A 144 -16.08 -4.63 -15.15
CA LYS A 144 -16.00 -3.29 -14.55
C LYS A 144 -16.07 -2.16 -15.58
N SER A 145 -15.44 -2.35 -16.75
CA SER A 145 -15.43 -1.36 -17.83
C SER A 145 -16.78 -1.24 -18.54
N GLY A 146 -17.48 -2.35 -18.78
CA GLY A 146 -18.78 -2.38 -19.44
C GLY A 146 -19.92 -1.82 -18.58
N ALA A 147 -19.82 -1.94 -17.26
CA ALA A 147 -20.85 -1.48 -16.32
C ALA A 147 -20.65 -0.04 -15.80
N GLY A 148 -19.58 0.67 -16.18
CA GLY A 148 -19.32 2.04 -15.70
C GLY A 148 -19.03 2.15 -14.19
N ILE A 149 -18.73 1.03 -13.52
CA ILE A 149 -18.54 0.97 -12.07
C ILE A 149 -17.11 1.39 -11.73
N SER A 150 -16.93 2.67 -11.39
CA SER A 150 -15.61 3.24 -11.10
C SER A 150 -15.12 3.06 -9.66
N LYS A 151 -15.82 2.33 -8.78
CA LYS A 151 -15.36 1.93 -7.43
C LYS A 151 -16.36 0.99 -6.77
N ILE A 152 -15.95 -0.23 -6.44
CA ILE A 152 -16.64 -1.06 -5.45
C ILE A 152 -16.12 -0.59 -4.09
N GLU A 153 -16.92 0.13 -3.32
CA GLU A 153 -16.56 0.45 -1.94
C GLU A 153 -16.66 -0.83 -1.10
N PRO A 154 -15.58 -1.25 -0.40
CA PRO A 154 -15.64 -2.42 0.45
C PRO A 154 -16.61 -2.13 1.60
N LYS A 155 -17.72 -2.87 1.66
CA LYS A 155 -18.70 -2.79 2.74
C LYS A 155 -18.02 -3.21 4.04
N ARG A 156 -17.52 -2.23 4.82
CA ARG A 156 -16.89 -2.47 6.12
C ARG A 156 -17.91 -3.12 7.03
N ARG A 157 -17.76 -4.42 7.29
CA ARG A 157 -18.52 -5.07 8.37
C ARG A 157 -18.09 -4.41 9.69
N PRO A 158 -18.99 -3.88 10.52
CA PRO A 158 -18.62 -3.32 11.80
C PRO A 158 -18.12 -4.47 12.69
N VAL A 159 -16.80 -4.51 12.92
CA VAL A 159 -16.20 -5.41 13.89
C VAL A 159 -16.63 -4.92 15.28
N LYS A 160 -17.55 -5.66 15.91
CA LYS A 160 -17.90 -5.44 17.32
C LYS A 160 -16.71 -5.88 18.16
N TYR A 161 -15.91 -4.92 18.61
CA TYR A 161 -14.97 -5.18 19.70
C TYR A 161 -15.79 -5.48 20.96
N SER A 162 -15.58 -6.65 21.56
CA SER A 162 -16.11 -6.93 22.88
C SER A 162 -15.48 -5.95 23.87
N SER A 163 -16.29 -5.08 24.45
CA SER A 163 -15.86 -4.20 25.53
C SER A 163 -15.53 -5.04 26.76
N ARG A 164 -14.28 -5.50 26.91
CA ARG A 164 -13.80 -6.00 28.19
C ARG A 164 -13.68 -4.83 29.16
N GLY A 165 -14.73 -4.69 29.97
CA GLY A 165 -14.77 -4.16 31.33
C GLY A 165 -13.77 -3.06 31.69
N ARG A 166 -14.29 -1.85 31.86
CA ARG A 166 -13.70 -0.82 32.73
C ARG A 166 -13.42 -1.44 34.10
N GLY A 167 -12.16 -1.39 34.52
CA GLY A 167 -11.76 -1.67 35.89
C GLY A 167 -12.54 -0.77 36.86
N THR A 168 -13.07 -1.41 37.90
CA THR A 168 -13.68 -0.77 39.07
C THR A 168 -12.66 0.13 39.79
N PRO A 169 -13.06 1.32 40.28
CA PRO A 169 -12.15 2.23 40.96
C PRO A 169 -11.79 1.74 42.38
N ARG A 170 -10.52 1.94 42.73
CA ARG A 170 -9.84 1.61 44.00
C ARG A 170 -10.62 2.11 45.23
N ARG A 171 -10.80 1.22 46.22
CA ARG A 171 -11.13 1.59 47.60
C ARG A 171 -9.82 1.91 48.35
N ARG A 172 -9.61 3.18 48.72
CA ARG A 172 -8.54 3.61 49.64
C ARG A 172 -8.87 3.10 51.06
N SER A 173 -7.98 2.31 51.66
CA SER A 173 -8.00 2.03 53.10
C SER A 173 -7.21 3.12 53.84
N ARG A 174 -7.84 3.71 54.85
CA ARG A 174 -7.21 4.59 55.84
C ARG A 174 -6.24 3.79 56.72
N VAL A 175 -5.02 4.31 56.90
CA VAL A 175 -4.30 4.39 58.18
C VAL A 175 -3.58 5.72 58.17
#